data_AF-A0A5B6U3G5-F1
#
_entry.id   AF-A0A5B6U3G5-F1
#
_cell.length_a   1.000
_cell.length_b   1.000
_cell.length_c   1.000
_cell.angle_alpha   90.00
_cell.angle_beta   90.00
_cell.angle_gamma   90.00
#
_symmetry.space_group_name_H-M   'P 1'
#
loop_
_entity.id
_entity.type
_entity.pdbx_description
1 polymer ?
#
loop_
_entity_poly.entity_id
_entity_poly.type
_entity_poly.pdbx_seq_one_letter_code
_entity_poly.pdbx_strand_id
1 'polypeptide(L)'
;MARPAFLLLIVAALAVTAAEPAVAQTSGAFAPLETAVQMIVDFITGPFGRLLAIIAVIGLGFLAFAGRLSWFTAGAVVIGIGLVFGAPAIVDQMISAVGK
;
A
#
# COMPACT_ATOMS: atom_id res chain seq x y z
N MET A 1 -39.12 40.40 16.32
CA MET A 1 -38.14 40.36 15.20
C MET A 1 -36.98 39.37 15.43
N ALA A 2 -37.15 38.29 16.23
CA ALA A 2 -36.04 37.37 16.57
C ALA A 2 -35.98 36.05 15.75
N ARG A 3 -36.97 35.81 14.88
CA ARG A 3 -37.12 34.55 14.12
C ARG A 3 -36.04 34.30 13.06
N PRO A 4 -35.50 35.30 12.32
CA PRO A 4 -34.48 35.02 11.30
C PRO A 4 -33.09 34.81 11.91
N ALA A 5 -32.78 35.46 13.04
CA ALA A 5 -31.50 35.31 13.73
C ALA A 5 -31.32 33.90 14.29
N PHE A 6 -32.38 33.30 14.83
CA PHE A 6 -32.34 31.93 15.35
C PHE A 6 -32.12 30.89 14.24
N LEU A 7 -32.75 31.09 13.07
CA LEU A 7 -32.54 30.21 11.91
C LEU A 7 -31.12 30.33 11.34
N LEU A 8 -30.55 31.54 11.29
CA LEU A 8 -29.16 31.74 10.85
C LEU A 8 -28.15 31.08 11.80
N LEU A 9 -28.39 31.11 13.11
CA LEU A 9 -27.55 30.44 14.10
C LEU A 9 -27.62 28.92 13.99
N ILE A 10 -28.80 28.36 13.69
CA ILE A 10 -28.94 26.91 13.46
C ILE A 10 -28.23 26.48 12.18
N VAL A 11 -28.34 27.25 11.09
CA VAL A 11 -27.63 26.98 9.83
C VAL A 11 -26.11 27.10 10.02
N ALA A 12 -25.65 28.09 10.79
CA ALA A 12 -24.24 28.23 11.14
C ALA A 12 -23.74 27.08 12.01
N ALA A 13 -24.52 26.62 12.99
CA ALA A 13 -24.17 25.47 13.82
C ALA A 13 -24.13 24.17 13.01
N LEU A 14 -25.06 23.99 12.07
CA LEU A 14 -25.08 22.84 11.16
C LEU A 14 -23.89 22.87 10.18
N ALA A 15 -23.49 24.06 9.73
CA ALA A 15 -22.30 24.27 8.90
C ALA A 15 -20.99 23.99 9.65
N VAL A 16 -20.94 24.20 10.97
CA VAL A 16 -19.77 23.87 11.81
C VAL A 16 -19.69 22.36 12.11
N THR A 17 -20.81 21.64 12.12
CA THR A 17 -20.82 20.17 12.24
C THR A 17 -20.67 19.45 10.89
N ALA A 18 -21.04 20.11 9.79
CA ALA A 18 -20.78 19.68 8.42
C ALA A 18 -19.42 20.19 7.89
N ALA A 19 -18.71 21.00 8.69
CA ALA A 19 -17.28 21.14 8.57
C ALA A 19 -16.65 19.82 9.03
N GLU A 20 -16.71 18.84 8.12
CA GLU A 20 -15.76 17.74 8.08
C GLU A 20 -14.36 18.34 8.31
N PRO A 21 -13.43 17.61 8.96
CA PRO A 21 -12.05 18.07 9.12
C PRO A 21 -11.40 18.17 7.73
N ALA A 22 -11.63 19.29 7.06
CA ALA A 22 -11.16 19.59 5.73
C ALA A 22 -9.79 20.28 5.81
N VAL A 23 -8.84 19.69 6.53
CA VAL A 23 -7.40 19.92 6.30
C VAL A 23 -6.56 18.69 6.70
N ALA A 24 -6.92 17.52 6.21
CA ALA A 24 -5.99 16.40 6.03
C ALA A 24 -6.37 15.51 4.82
N GLN A 25 -7.22 16.02 3.93
CA GLN A 25 -7.37 15.40 2.62
C GLN A 25 -6.06 15.65 1.86
N THR A 26 -5.35 14.57 1.56
CA THR A 26 -4.19 14.48 0.67
C THR A 26 -4.51 14.90 -0.76
N SER A 27 -5.45 15.83 -0.99
CA SER A 27 -5.69 16.53 -2.25
C SER A 27 -4.64 17.62 -2.49
N GLY A 28 -3.37 17.31 -2.27
CA GLY A 28 -2.26 18.07 -2.83
C GLY A 28 -2.08 17.69 -4.31
N ALA A 29 -1.34 18.49 -5.07
CA ALA A 29 -0.97 18.18 -6.47
C ALA A 29 -0.30 16.80 -6.68
N PHE A 30 0.00 16.08 -5.58
CA PHE A 30 0.58 14.76 -5.52
C PHE A 30 -0.43 13.61 -5.36
N ALA A 31 -1.74 13.87 -5.17
CA ALA A 31 -2.76 12.82 -5.05
C ALA A 31 -2.77 11.86 -6.26
N PRO A 32 -2.67 12.36 -7.52
CA PRO A 32 -2.59 11.46 -8.68
C PRO A 32 -1.27 10.67 -8.73
N LEU A 33 -0.19 11.25 -8.21
CA LEU A 33 1.13 10.61 -8.17
C LEU A 33 1.15 9.48 -7.14
N GLU A 34 0.59 9.70 -5.95
CA GLU A 34 0.46 8.68 -4.92
C GLU A 34 -0.36 7.49 -5.43
N THR A 35 -1.52 7.76 -6.04
CA THR A 35 -2.35 6.72 -6.68
C THR A 35 -1.61 5.99 -7.79
N ALA A 36 -0.85 6.70 -8.62
CA ALA A 36 -0.07 6.07 -9.69
C ALA A 36 1.00 5.11 -9.15
N VAL A 37 1.70 5.49 -8.07
CA VAL A 37 2.70 4.63 -7.42
C VAL A 37 2.04 3.45 -6.72
N GLN A 38 0.89 3.65 -6.06
CA GLN A 38 0.11 2.56 -5.46
C GLN A 38 -0.33 1.54 -6.51
N MET A 39 -0.83 1.98 -7.67
CA MET A 39 -1.17 1.06 -8.76
C MET A 39 0.02 0.23 -9.24
N ILE A 40 1.23 0.79 -9.25
CA ILE A 40 2.45 0.05 -9.61
C ILE A 40 2.78 -1.00 -8.53
N VAL A 41 2.71 -0.61 -7.26
CA VAL A 41 2.95 -1.53 -6.13
C VAL A 41 1.92 -2.65 -6.14
N ASP A 42 0.64 -2.34 -6.33
CA ASP A 42 -0.44 -3.33 -6.40
C ASP A 42 -0.29 -4.27 -7.61
N PHE A 43 0.20 -3.75 -8.73
CA PHE A 43 0.49 -4.58 -9.90
C PHE A 43 1.64 -5.57 -9.63
N ILE A 44 2.72 -5.11 -8.98
CA ILE A 44 3.88 -5.94 -8.64
C ILE A 44 3.54 -6.94 -7.52
N THR A 45 2.83 -6.52 -6.49
CA THR A 45 2.54 -7.36 -5.31
C THR A 45 1.28 -8.21 -5.50
N GLY A 46 0.47 -7.90 -6.52
CA GLY A 46 -0.78 -8.57 -6.84
C GLY A 46 -0.63 -9.84 -7.70
N PRO A 47 -1.69 -10.24 -8.41
CA PRO A 47 -1.74 -11.50 -9.16
C PRO A 47 -0.65 -11.62 -10.23
N PHE A 48 -0.25 -10.50 -10.85
CA PHE A 48 0.76 -10.49 -11.89
C PHE A 48 2.15 -10.85 -11.35
N GLY A 49 2.63 -10.18 -10.29
CA GLY A 49 3.92 -10.55 -9.72
C GLY A 49 3.93 -11.95 -9.11
N ARG A 50 2.78 -12.44 -8.60
CA ARG A 50 2.65 -13.84 -8.18
C ARG A 50 2.94 -14.81 -9.33
N LEU A 51 2.46 -14.54 -10.53
CA LEU A 51 2.77 -15.36 -11.70
C LEU A 51 4.27 -15.34 -12.01
N LEU A 52 4.93 -14.18 -11.93
CA LEU A 52 6.38 -14.09 -12.13
C LEU A 52 7.16 -14.89 -11.07
N ALA A 53 6.74 -14.83 -9.81
CA ALA A 53 7.36 -15.62 -8.74
C ALA A 53 7.21 -17.12 -8.99
N ILE A 54 6.05 -17.57 -9.46
CA ILE A 54 5.81 -18.97 -9.83
C ILE A 54 6.76 -19.40 -10.96
N ILE A 55 6.95 -18.57 -11.99
CA ILE A 55 7.90 -18.85 -13.08
C ILE A 55 9.33 -18.98 -12.56
N ALA A 56 9.75 -18.10 -11.65
CA ALA A 56 11.08 -18.19 -11.03
C ALA A 56 11.28 -19.50 -10.26
N VAL A 57 10.27 -19.94 -9.50
CA VAL A 57 10.30 -21.22 -8.77
C VAL A 57 10.33 -22.42 -9.71
N ILE A 58 9.58 -22.37 -10.82
CA ILE A 58 9.62 -23.41 -11.87
C ILE A 58 11.03 -23.53 -12.46
N GLY A 59 11.68 -22.40 -12.78
CA GLY A 59 13.07 -22.38 -13.25
C GLY A 59 14.04 -23.00 -12.24
N LEU A 60 13.85 -22.72 -10.95
CA LEU A 60 14.64 -23.34 -9.88
C LEU A 60 14.43 -24.86 -9.81
N GLY A 61 13.20 -25.34 -10.05
CA GLY A 61 12.89 -26.78 -10.13
C GLY A 61 13.65 -27.49 -11.25
N PHE A 62 13.77 -26.87 -12.43
CA PHE A 62 14.60 -27.41 -13.52
C PHE A 62 16.09 -27.44 -13.15
N LEU A 63 16.58 -26.41 -12.46
CA LEU A 63 17.97 -26.34 -12.01
C LEU A 63 18.26 -27.38 -10.90
N ALA A 64 17.26 -27.75 -10.11
CA ALA A 64 17.30 -28.87 -9.18
C ALA A 64 17.49 -30.21 -9.91
N PHE A 65 16.72 -30.45 -10.98
CA PHE A 65 16.85 -31.68 -11.78
C PHE A 65 18.17 -31.77 -12.54
N ALA A 66 18.77 -30.63 -12.92
CA ALA A 66 20.10 -30.61 -13.51
C ALA A 66 21.23 -30.99 -12.51
N GLY A 67 20.91 -31.24 -11.23
CA GLY A 67 21.88 -31.60 -10.20
C GLY A 67 22.83 -30.47 -9.81
N ARG A 68 22.59 -29.24 -10.29
CA ARG A 68 23.45 -28.06 -10.06
C ARG A 68 22.82 -27.04 -9.10
N LEU A 69 21.79 -27.45 -8.36
CA LEU A 69 21.15 -26.56 -7.39
C LEU A 69 21.98 -26.43 -6.13
N SER A 70 22.45 -25.20 -5.90
CA SER A 70 23.03 -24.83 -4.61
C SER A 70 21.92 -24.47 -3.62
N TRP A 71 22.09 -24.90 -2.38
CA TRP A 71 21.20 -24.51 -1.27
C TRP A 71 21.12 -22.98 -1.11
N PHE A 72 22.23 -22.29 -1.36
CA PHE A 72 22.30 -20.82 -1.34
C PHE A 72 21.41 -20.19 -2.43
N THR A 73 21.40 -20.74 -3.64
CA THR A 73 20.55 -20.25 -4.73
C THR A 73 19.07 -20.49 -4.44
N ALA A 74 18.72 -21.66 -3.90
CA ALA A 74 17.35 -21.96 -3.48
C ALA A 74 16.88 -21.02 -2.37
N GLY A 75 17.68 -20.85 -1.33
CA GLY A 75 17.39 -19.94 -0.22
C GLY A 75 17.25 -18.49 -0.67
N ALA A 76 18.14 -18.01 -1.54
CA ALA A 76 18.10 -16.64 -2.06
C ALA A 76 16.80 -16.35 -2.82
N VAL A 77 16.32 -17.29 -3.64
CA VAL A 77 15.07 -17.12 -4.39
C VAL A 77 13.86 -17.09 -3.45
N VAL A 78 13.80 -18.01 -2.48
CA VAL A 78 12.69 -18.05 -1.50
C VAL A 78 12.64 -16.78 -0.65
N ILE A 79 13.80 -16.33 -0.15
CA ILE A 79 13.91 -15.08 0.61
C ILE A 79 13.53 -13.88 -0.26
N GLY A 80 14.02 -13.81 -1.51
CA GLY A 80 13.69 -12.73 -2.43
C GLY A 80 12.19 -12.62 -2.69
N ILE A 81 11.51 -13.75 -2.92
CA ILE A 81 10.05 -13.79 -3.08
C ILE A 81 9.37 -13.30 -1.78
N GLY A 82 9.79 -13.80 -0.62
CA GLY A 82 9.26 -13.38 0.67
C GLY A 82 9.41 -11.87 0.93
N LEU A 83 10.53 -11.28 0.52
CA LEU A 83 10.77 -9.84 0.65
C LEU A 83 9.90 -9.02 -0.31
N VAL A 84 9.71 -9.47 -1.56
CA VAL A 84 8.87 -8.74 -2.54
C VAL A 84 7.41 -8.70 -2.08
N PHE A 85 6.85 -9.84 -1.66
CA PHE A 85 5.45 -9.89 -1.22
C PHE A 85 5.23 -9.41 0.23
N GLY A 86 6.26 -9.49 1.07
CA GLY A 86 6.22 -9.03 2.46
C GLY A 86 6.56 -7.54 2.63
N ALA A 87 7.05 -6.87 1.59
CA ALA A 87 7.51 -5.49 1.65
C ALA A 87 6.50 -4.51 2.28
N PRO A 88 5.19 -4.54 1.94
CA PRO A 88 4.23 -3.60 2.52
C PRO A 88 4.16 -3.73 4.05
N ALA A 89 3.99 -4.96 4.55
CA ALA A 89 3.91 -5.23 5.97
C ALA A 89 5.22 -4.84 6.71
N ILE A 90 6.38 -5.11 6.11
CA ILE A 90 7.68 -4.73 6.71
C ILE A 90 7.77 -3.21 6.87
N VAL A 91 7.45 -2.46 5.82
CA VAL A 91 7.50 -0.99 5.83
C VAL A 91 6.47 -0.42 6.81
N ASP A 92 5.25 -0.95 6.83
CA ASP A 92 4.19 -0.52 7.74
C ASP A 92 4.58 -0.71 9.21
N GLN A 93 5.21 -1.83 9.56
CA GLN A 93 5.70 -2.08 10.91
C GLN A 93 6.83 -1.11 11.31
N MET A 94 7.74 -0.78 10.37
CA MET A 94 8.79 0.20 10.62
C MET A 94 8.22 1.61 10.89
N ILE A 95 7.23 2.03 10.09
CA ILE A 95 6.53 3.31 10.30
C ILE A 95 5.84 3.32 11.66
N SER A 96 5.16 2.23 12.04
CA SER A 96 4.47 2.11 13.33
C SER A 96 5.42 2.14 14.54
N ALA A 97 6.64 1.64 14.37
CA ALA A 97 7.68 1.64 15.40
C ALA A 97 8.34 3.03 15.57
N VAL A 98 8.51 3.79 14.50
CA VAL A 98 9.10 5.14 14.52
C VAL A 98 8.09 6.23 14.87
N GLY A 99 6.80 6.02 14.58
CA GLY A 99 5.71 6.95 14.91
C GLY A 99 5.31 7.02 16.39
N LYS A 100 6.15 6.50 17.31
CA LYS A 100 5.99 6.61 18.76
C LYS A 100 7.10 7.47 19.36
#